data_AF-A0A1B0CIZ7-F1
#
_entry.id   AF-A0A1B0CIZ7-F1
#
_cell.length_a   1.000
_cell.length_b   1.000
_cell.length_c   1.000
_cell.angle_alpha   90.00
_cell.angle_beta   90.00
_cell.angle_gamma   90.00
#
_symmetry.space_group_name_H-M   'P 1'
#
loop_
_entity.id
_entity.type
_entity.pdbx_description
1 polymer ?
#
loop_
_entity_poly.entity_id
_entity_poly.type
_entity_poly.pdbx_seq_one_letter_code
_entity_poly.pdbx_strand_id
1 'polypeptide(L)'
;GNVFVIAAIILERNLQNVANYLVASLAVADLFVACLVMPLGAVYEISQGWILGPELCDIWTSCDVLCCTASILHLVAIATDRYWAVTNVDYMHSRTSKRVFTMIFLVWFAAVIVSLAPQFGWKDPEYLQRIEQQKCMVSQDVAYQVFATCCTFYVPLLVILVLYWKIYQTARKRIHRRR
;
A
#
# COMPACT_ATOMS: atom_id res chain seq x y z
N GLY A 1 10.49 14.23 -0.94
CA GLY A 1 9.18 14.05 -1.61
C GLY A 1 8.08 13.93 -0.57
N ASN A 2 7.87 12.74 -0.02
CA ASN A 2 6.76 12.45 0.91
C ASN A 2 6.73 13.30 2.19
N VAL A 3 7.90 13.68 2.74
CA VAL A 3 8.00 14.64 3.86
C VAL A 3 7.36 15.99 3.51
N PHE A 4 7.59 16.50 2.30
CA PHE A 4 6.99 17.76 1.84
C PHE A 4 5.47 17.63 1.64
N VAL A 5 4.99 16.48 1.17
CA VAL A 5 3.55 16.21 1.02
C VAL A 5 2.87 16.25 2.39
N ILE A 6 3.46 15.58 3.40
CA ILE A 6 2.94 15.58 4.77
C ILE A 6 2.99 17.01 5.36
N ALA A 7 4.14 17.69 5.21
CA ALA A 7 4.30 19.05 5.70
C ALA A 7 3.28 20.01 5.07
N ALA A 8 3.03 19.91 3.76
CA ALA A 8 2.04 20.73 3.07
C ALA A 8 0.62 20.51 3.62
N ILE A 9 0.22 19.26 3.89
CA ILE A 9 -1.10 18.95 4.46
C ILE A 9 -1.23 19.46 5.90
N ILE A 10 -0.16 19.41 6.69
CA ILE A 10 -0.16 19.89 8.08
C ILE A 10 -0.19 21.42 8.14
N LEU A 11 0.59 22.10 7.30
CA LEU A 11 0.77 23.55 7.34
C LEU A 11 -0.40 24.31 6.68
N GLU A 12 -1.00 23.75 5.63
CA GLU A 12 -2.05 24.44 4.85
C GLU A 12 -3.44 23.95 5.26
N ARG A 13 -4.19 24.77 5.99
CA ARG A 13 -5.56 24.45 6.43
C ARG A 13 -6.52 24.20 5.27
N ASN A 14 -6.31 24.84 4.12
CA ASN A 14 -7.11 24.59 2.92
C ASN A 14 -6.90 23.17 2.35
N LEU A 15 -5.76 22.53 2.65
CA LEU A 15 -5.44 21.16 2.29
C LEU A 15 -5.82 20.15 3.38
N GLN A 16 -6.36 20.55 4.53
CA GLN A 16 -6.87 19.63 5.57
C GLN A 16 -8.28 19.13 5.24
N ASN A 17 -8.44 18.65 4.00
CA ASN A 17 -9.67 18.06 3.52
C ASN A 17 -9.72 16.56 3.83
N VAL A 18 -10.92 16.03 4.03
CA VAL A 18 -11.15 14.61 4.37
C VAL A 18 -10.47 13.64 3.38
N ALA A 19 -10.39 13.99 2.09
CA ALA A 19 -9.68 13.18 1.08
C ALA A 19 -8.15 13.18 1.25
N ASN A 20 -7.57 14.25 1.78
CA ASN A 20 -6.12 14.40 1.87
C ASN A 20 -5.52 13.55 3.01
N TYR A 21 -6.34 13.05 3.95
CA TYR A 21 -5.89 12.07 4.94
C TYR A 21 -5.47 10.73 4.31
N LEU A 22 -6.12 10.29 3.21
CA LEU A 22 -5.68 9.08 2.49
C LEU A 22 -4.29 9.29 1.86
N VAL A 23 -4.07 10.47 1.27
CA VAL A 23 -2.78 10.85 0.68
C VAL A 23 -1.69 10.99 1.74
N ALA A 24 -2.03 11.56 2.91
CA ALA A 24 -1.11 11.63 4.04
C ALA A 24 -0.72 10.23 4.53
N SER A 25 -1.69 9.32 4.68
CA SER A 25 -1.42 7.93 5.11
C SER A 25 -0.57 7.17 4.09
N LEU A 26 -0.81 7.37 2.79
CA LEU A 26 0.05 6.86 1.72
C LEU A 26 1.49 7.39 1.84
N ALA A 27 1.64 8.70 2.04
CA ALA A 27 2.96 9.31 2.20
C ALA A 27 3.72 8.78 3.43
N VAL A 28 3.00 8.43 4.51
CA VAL A 28 3.58 7.78 5.69
C VAL A 28 4.06 6.36 5.36
N ALA A 29 3.25 5.56 4.64
CA ALA A 29 3.66 4.23 4.20
C ALA A 29 4.92 4.28 3.32
N ASP A 30 4.97 5.19 2.35
CA ASP A 30 6.14 5.35 1.48
C ASP A 30 7.39 5.85 2.24
N LEU A 31 7.21 6.63 3.31
CA LEU A 31 8.32 7.01 4.19
C LEU A 31 8.85 5.82 4.97
N PHE A 32 8.00 4.91 5.44
CA PHE A 32 8.48 3.69 6.09
C PHE A 32 9.28 2.81 5.12
N VAL A 33 8.87 2.70 3.86
CA VAL A 33 9.69 2.03 2.84
C VAL A 33 11.06 2.71 2.72
N ALA A 34 11.08 4.03 2.56
CA ALA A 34 12.34 4.77 2.36
C ALA A 34 13.27 4.76 3.58
N CYS A 35 12.72 4.80 4.80
CA CYS A 35 13.49 4.94 6.03
C CYS A 35 13.85 3.60 6.69
N LEU A 36 13.05 2.55 6.49
CA LEU A 36 13.26 1.25 7.14
C LEU A 36 13.66 0.17 6.14
N VAL A 37 12.95 0.07 5.01
CA VAL A 37 13.14 -1.04 4.06
C VAL A 37 14.37 -0.80 3.18
N MET A 38 14.49 0.38 2.57
CA MET A 38 15.59 0.69 1.65
C MET A 38 16.98 0.64 2.31
N PRO A 39 17.20 1.16 3.54
CA PRO A 39 18.52 1.11 4.17
C PRO A 39 18.97 -0.34 4.48
N LEU A 40 18.06 -1.19 4.96
CA LEU A 40 18.36 -2.61 5.18
C LEU A 40 18.63 -3.35 3.87
N GLY A 41 17.88 -3.03 2.80
CA GLY A 41 18.18 -3.53 1.45
C GLY A 41 19.55 -3.08 0.94
N ALA A 42 19.93 -1.83 1.19
CA ALA A 42 21.27 -1.33 0.84
C ALA A 42 22.38 -2.06 1.60
N VAL A 43 22.18 -2.34 2.89
CA VAL A 43 23.13 -3.14 3.69
C VAL A 43 23.26 -4.55 3.12
N TYR A 44 22.15 -5.20 2.77
CA TYR A 44 22.15 -6.53 2.15
C TYR A 44 22.99 -6.57 0.86
N GLU A 45 22.81 -5.59 -0.03
CA GLU A 45 23.57 -5.49 -1.28
C GLU A 45 25.06 -5.17 -1.05
N ILE A 46 25.37 -4.22 -0.16
CA ILE A 46 26.76 -3.84 0.14
C ILE A 46 27.52 -4.99 0.82
N SER A 47 26.88 -5.72 1.71
CA SER A 47 27.47 -6.89 2.39
C SER A 47 27.54 -8.13 1.50
N GLN A 48 27.03 -8.09 0.26
CA GLN A 48 26.96 -9.22 -0.66
C GLN A 48 26.26 -10.45 -0.06
N GLY A 49 25.27 -10.21 0.82
CA GLY A 49 24.57 -11.25 1.55
C GLY A 49 23.99 -10.76 2.87
N TRP A 50 23.05 -11.53 3.41
CA TRP A 50 22.37 -11.25 4.66
C TRP A 50 23.20 -11.75 5.85
N ILE A 51 23.62 -10.82 6.72
CA ILE A 51 24.46 -11.11 7.90
C ILE A 51 23.77 -10.81 9.24
N LEU A 52 22.53 -10.30 9.21
CA LEU A 52 21.83 -9.78 10.38
C LEU A 52 20.98 -10.84 11.11
N GLY A 53 21.04 -12.10 10.66
CA GLY A 53 20.32 -13.23 11.27
C GLY A 53 18.86 -13.37 10.84
N PRO A 54 18.20 -14.49 11.19
CA PRO A 54 16.85 -14.82 10.71
C PRO A 54 15.76 -13.89 11.25
N GLU A 55 15.83 -13.51 12.53
CA GLU A 55 14.82 -12.63 13.15
C GLU A 55 14.71 -11.26 12.47
N LEU A 56 15.86 -10.63 12.17
CA LEU A 56 15.86 -9.36 11.44
C LEU A 56 15.44 -9.55 9.98
N CYS A 57 15.69 -10.70 9.37
CA CYS A 57 15.20 -11.00 8.02
C CYS A 57 13.68 -11.07 7.99
N ASP A 58 13.07 -11.77 8.96
CA ASP A 58 11.61 -11.87 9.08
C ASP A 58 10.99 -10.50 9.32
N ILE A 59 11.56 -9.66 10.19
CA ILE A 59 11.08 -8.30 10.43
C ILE A 59 11.21 -7.45 9.16
N TRP A 60 12.37 -7.48 8.50
CA TRP A 60 12.61 -6.67 7.30
C TRP A 60 11.66 -7.06 6.15
N THR A 61 11.56 -8.35 5.85
CA THR A 61 10.69 -8.86 4.78
C THR A 61 9.20 -8.64 5.09
N SER A 62 8.78 -8.80 6.35
CA SER A 62 7.40 -8.50 6.76
C SER A 62 7.09 -7.01 6.65
N CYS A 63 8.00 -6.14 7.08
CA CYS A 63 7.86 -4.68 6.95
C CYS A 63 7.80 -4.23 5.48
N ASP A 64 8.63 -4.82 4.62
CA ASP A 64 8.61 -4.55 3.17
C ASP A 64 7.24 -4.89 2.57
N VAL A 65 6.77 -6.13 2.77
CA VAL A 65 5.46 -6.57 2.29
C VAL A 65 4.35 -5.69 2.85
N LEU A 66 4.38 -5.38 4.14
CA LEU A 66 3.36 -4.54 4.80
C LEU A 66 3.31 -3.15 4.16
N CYS A 67 4.45 -2.47 4.05
CA CYS A 67 4.49 -1.09 3.56
C CYS A 67 4.14 -1.02 2.07
N CYS A 68 4.67 -1.92 1.25
CA CYS A 68 4.35 -1.99 -0.18
C CYS A 68 2.87 -2.31 -0.42
N THR A 69 2.31 -3.26 0.33
CA THR A 69 0.88 -3.61 0.27
C THR A 69 0.02 -2.43 0.71
N ALA A 70 0.38 -1.78 1.82
CA ALA A 70 -0.33 -0.60 2.32
C ALA A 70 -0.33 0.52 1.28
N SER A 71 0.80 0.82 0.64
CA SER A 71 0.88 1.87 -0.39
C SER A 71 -0.05 1.59 -1.57
N ILE A 72 -0.05 0.36 -2.11
CA ILE A 72 -0.93 0.01 -3.24
C ILE A 72 -2.41 0.05 -2.85
N LEU A 73 -2.77 -0.49 -1.68
CA LEU A 73 -4.14 -0.46 -1.20
C LEU A 73 -4.64 0.96 -0.88
N HIS A 74 -3.76 1.87 -0.42
CA HIS A 74 -4.09 3.28 -0.31
C HIS A 74 -4.37 3.92 -1.67
N LEU A 75 -3.64 3.56 -2.74
CA LEU A 75 -3.96 4.02 -4.10
C LEU A 75 -5.34 3.55 -4.54
N VAL A 76 -5.73 2.31 -4.23
CA VAL A 76 -7.09 1.79 -4.49
C VAL A 76 -8.14 2.59 -3.70
N ALA A 77 -7.88 2.85 -2.42
CA ALA A 77 -8.78 3.63 -1.57
C ALA A 77 -8.96 5.06 -2.11
N ILE A 78 -7.88 5.72 -2.53
CA ILE A 78 -7.91 7.04 -3.16
C ILE A 78 -8.71 7.00 -4.47
N ALA A 79 -8.47 6.00 -5.33
CA ALA A 79 -9.21 5.85 -6.59
C ALA A 79 -10.71 5.64 -6.34
N THR A 80 -11.06 4.89 -5.30
CA THR A 80 -12.46 4.62 -4.89
C THR A 80 -13.14 5.88 -4.34
N ASP A 81 -12.50 6.62 -3.44
CA ASP A 81 -13.02 7.88 -2.92
C ASP A 81 -13.28 8.88 -4.06
N ARG A 82 -12.31 9.01 -4.98
CA ARG A 82 -12.46 9.86 -6.18
C ARG A 82 -13.60 9.39 -7.07
N TYR A 83 -13.74 8.10 -7.29
CA TYR A 83 -14.83 7.55 -8.10
C TYR A 83 -16.19 7.90 -7.52
N TRP A 84 -16.40 7.69 -6.21
CA TRP A 84 -17.66 8.03 -5.56
C TRP A 84 -17.92 9.53 -5.54
N ALA A 85 -16.88 10.35 -5.31
CA ALA A 85 -17.00 11.80 -5.39
C ALA A 85 -17.42 12.29 -6.78
N VAL A 86 -16.90 11.67 -7.85
CA VAL A 86 -17.27 12.04 -9.21
C VAL A 86 -18.66 11.52 -9.58
N THR A 87 -19.00 10.28 -9.25
CA THR A 87 -20.25 9.66 -9.73
C THR A 87 -21.48 10.03 -8.91
N ASN A 88 -21.34 10.23 -7.60
CA ASN A 88 -22.46 10.42 -6.69
C ASN A 88 -22.37 11.80 -6.02
N VAL A 89 -23.31 12.70 -6.34
CA VAL A 89 -23.36 14.07 -5.80
C VAL A 89 -23.67 14.06 -4.30
N ASP A 90 -24.48 13.11 -3.84
CA ASP A 90 -24.81 12.96 -2.41
C ASP A 90 -23.60 12.47 -1.60
N TYR A 91 -22.73 11.65 -2.22
CA TYR A 91 -21.48 11.23 -1.60
C TYR A 91 -20.53 12.42 -1.36
N MET A 92 -20.42 13.35 -2.32
CA MET A 92 -19.60 14.57 -2.15
C MET A 92 -20.07 15.40 -0.95
N HIS A 93 -21.38 15.55 -0.77
CA HIS A 93 -21.94 16.38 0.29
C HIS A 93 -21.95 15.69 1.67
N SER A 94 -22.06 14.35 1.71
CA SER A 94 -22.11 13.55 2.94
C SER A 94 -20.77 12.86 3.27
N ARG A 95 -19.65 13.37 2.75
CA ARG A 95 -18.33 12.79 2.98
C ARG A 95 -17.89 13.00 4.44
N THR A 96 -18.04 11.98 5.28
CA THR A 96 -17.65 12.01 6.70
C THR A 96 -16.21 11.56 6.93
N SER A 97 -15.50 12.21 7.86
CA SER A 97 -14.15 11.78 8.29
C SER A 97 -14.11 10.33 8.80
N LYS A 98 -15.18 9.88 9.48
CA LYS A 98 -15.30 8.49 9.97
C LYS A 98 -15.07 7.46 8.86
N ARG A 99 -15.70 7.64 7.70
CA ARG A 99 -15.55 6.72 6.54
C ARG A 99 -14.11 6.64 6.05
N VAL A 100 -13.41 7.78 5.94
CA VAL A 100 -12.01 7.80 5.49
C VAL A 100 -11.10 7.13 6.52
N PHE A 101 -11.27 7.41 7.81
CA PHE A 101 -10.51 6.71 8.85
C PHE A 101 -10.78 5.20 8.84
N THR A 102 -12.03 4.77 8.59
CA THR A 102 -12.35 3.35 8.39
C THR A 102 -11.62 2.78 7.18
N MET A 103 -11.56 3.48 6.04
CA MET A 103 -10.79 3.02 4.88
C MET A 103 -9.30 2.86 5.20
N ILE A 104 -8.69 3.86 5.85
CA ILE A 104 -7.28 3.81 6.28
C ILE A 104 -7.05 2.60 7.18
N PHE A 105 -7.91 2.41 8.19
CA PHE A 105 -7.83 1.27 9.08
C PHE A 105 -7.91 -0.07 8.34
N LEU A 106 -8.88 -0.22 7.42
CA LEU A 106 -9.04 -1.44 6.62
C LEU A 106 -7.82 -1.70 5.74
N VAL A 107 -7.22 -0.66 5.15
CA VAL A 107 -6.01 -0.78 4.34
C VAL A 107 -4.84 -1.30 5.17
N TRP A 108 -4.56 -0.67 6.32
CA TRP A 108 -3.47 -1.10 7.20
C TRP A 108 -3.73 -2.50 7.74
N PHE A 109 -4.96 -2.80 8.15
CA PHE A 109 -5.34 -4.12 8.64
C PHE A 109 -5.15 -5.21 7.57
N ALA A 110 -5.59 -4.97 6.33
CA ALA A 110 -5.38 -5.89 5.23
C ALA A 110 -3.88 -6.08 4.92
N ALA A 111 -3.09 -5.00 4.95
CA ALA A 111 -1.64 -5.08 4.74
C ALA A 111 -0.95 -5.93 5.81
N VAL A 112 -1.35 -5.78 7.09
CA VAL A 112 -0.84 -6.59 8.20
C VAL A 112 -1.17 -8.08 8.03
N ILE A 113 -2.39 -8.40 7.59
CA ILE A 113 -2.78 -9.80 7.32
C ILE A 113 -1.89 -10.41 6.25
N VAL A 114 -1.68 -9.70 5.14
CA VAL A 114 -0.82 -10.19 4.04
C VAL A 114 0.63 -10.35 4.50
N SER A 115 1.17 -9.39 5.25
CA SER A 115 2.55 -9.44 5.72
C SER A 115 2.82 -10.55 6.75
N LEU A 116 1.83 -10.88 7.58
CA LEU A 116 1.97 -11.91 8.62
C LEU A 116 1.62 -13.32 8.13
N ALA A 117 1.05 -13.47 6.92
CA ALA A 117 0.66 -14.77 6.38
C ALA A 117 1.79 -15.84 6.40
N PRO A 118 3.08 -15.52 6.11
CA PRO A 118 4.16 -16.49 6.24
C PRO A 118 4.31 -17.02 7.68
N GLN A 119 4.13 -16.16 8.69
CA GLN A 119 4.27 -16.53 10.09
C GLN A 119 3.15 -17.44 10.60
N PHE A 120 2.00 -17.47 9.90
CA PHE A 120 0.85 -18.30 10.23
C PHE A 120 0.80 -19.64 9.48
N GLY A 121 1.93 -20.10 8.93
CA GLY A 121 2.05 -21.46 8.38
C GLY A 121 2.26 -21.52 6.87
N TRP A 122 2.50 -20.38 6.21
CA TRP A 122 2.97 -20.34 4.82
C TRP A 122 4.47 -20.07 4.72
N LYS A 123 5.22 -20.36 5.79
CA LYS A 123 6.68 -20.33 5.78
C LYS A 123 7.19 -21.61 5.13
N ASP A 124 7.95 -21.45 4.06
CA ASP A 124 8.52 -22.56 3.32
C ASP A 124 9.60 -23.31 4.13
N PRO A 125 9.76 -24.62 3.89
CA PRO A 125 10.66 -25.47 4.69
C PRO A 125 12.15 -25.16 4.48
N GLU A 126 12.51 -24.53 3.36
CA GLU A 126 13.89 -24.21 3.00
C GLU A 126 14.37 -22.87 3.59
N TYR A 127 13.52 -22.19 4.37
CA TYR A 127 13.80 -20.85 4.89
C TYR A 127 15.14 -20.76 5.63
N LEU A 128 15.39 -21.64 6.60
CA LEU A 128 16.64 -21.61 7.40
C LEU A 128 17.87 -21.84 6.53
N GLN A 129 17.79 -22.79 5.59
CA GLN A 129 18.88 -23.09 4.67
C GLN A 129 19.20 -21.89 3.75
N ARG A 130 18.20 -21.12 3.32
CA ARG A 130 18.43 -19.88 2.55
C ARG A 130 19.11 -18.80 3.37
N ILE A 131 18.74 -18.66 4.64
CA ILE A 131 19.42 -17.71 5.54
C ILE A 131 20.88 -18.11 5.73
N GLU A 132 21.20 -19.40 5.85
CA GLU A 132 22.59 -19.90 5.90
C GLU A 132 23.36 -19.59 4.61
N GLN A 133 22.68 -19.63 3.45
CA GLN A 133 23.21 -19.16 2.17
C GLN A 133 23.25 -17.63 2.03
N GLN A 134 23.06 -16.91 3.14
CA GLN A 134 23.06 -15.45 3.21
C GLN A 134 22.00 -14.80 2.30
N LYS A 135 20.88 -15.49 2.04
CA LYS A 135 19.76 -14.96 1.24
C LYS A 135 18.58 -14.67 2.15
N CYS A 136 18.26 -13.39 2.31
CA CYS A 136 17.04 -12.97 2.99
C CYS A 136 15.99 -12.62 1.94
N MET A 137 14.96 -13.46 1.85
CA MET A 137 13.84 -13.28 0.94
C MET A 137 12.55 -13.65 1.65
N VAL A 138 11.45 -13.05 1.20
CA VAL A 138 10.10 -13.46 1.57
C VAL A 138 9.90 -14.96 1.30
N SER A 139 8.93 -15.58 1.98
CA SER A 139 8.66 -16.99 1.77
C SER A 139 8.42 -17.35 0.31
N GLN A 140 9.09 -18.42 -0.13
CA GLN A 140 9.04 -18.89 -1.51
C GLN A 140 7.92 -19.90 -1.77
N ASP A 141 7.05 -20.15 -0.80
CA ASP A 141 5.88 -21.01 -0.99
C ASP A 141 5.00 -20.50 -2.15
N VAL A 142 4.64 -21.41 -3.06
CA VAL A 142 3.92 -21.06 -4.29
C VAL A 142 2.54 -20.49 -3.97
N ALA A 143 1.84 -21.04 -2.97
CA ALA A 143 0.52 -20.56 -2.59
C ALA A 143 0.62 -19.14 -1.99
N TYR A 144 1.61 -18.88 -1.14
CA TYR A 144 1.89 -17.53 -0.63
C TYR A 144 2.25 -16.56 -1.77
N GLN A 145 3.15 -16.92 -2.67
CA GLN A 145 3.58 -16.04 -3.75
C GLN A 145 2.41 -15.66 -4.67
N VAL A 146 1.58 -16.63 -5.05
CA VAL A 146 0.39 -16.38 -5.88
C VAL A 146 -0.60 -15.51 -5.13
N PHE A 147 -0.91 -15.83 -3.88
CA PHE A 147 -1.83 -15.04 -3.06
C PHE A 147 -1.35 -13.59 -2.88
N ALA A 148 -0.10 -13.41 -2.44
CA ALA A 148 0.49 -12.11 -2.19
C ALA A 148 0.51 -11.28 -3.49
N THR A 149 1.03 -11.80 -4.60
CA THR A 149 1.07 -11.04 -5.87
C THR A 149 -0.31 -10.72 -6.42
N CYS A 150 -1.28 -11.63 -6.32
CA CYS A 150 -2.66 -11.35 -6.73
C CYS A 150 -3.30 -10.26 -5.86
N CYS A 151 -3.22 -10.39 -4.54
CA CYS A 151 -3.86 -9.47 -3.59
C CYS A 151 -3.20 -8.07 -3.56
N THR A 152 -1.89 -8.00 -3.77
CA THR A 152 -1.13 -6.75 -3.63
C THR A 152 -0.90 -6.04 -4.96
N PHE A 153 -0.88 -6.75 -6.09
CA PHE A 153 -0.58 -6.15 -7.39
C PHE A 153 -1.72 -6.31 -8.39
N TYR A 154 -2.06 -7.53 -8.80
CA TYR A 154 -2.98 -7.74 -9.93
C TYR A 154 -4.41 -7.28 -9.65
N VAL A 155 -4.98 -7.67 -8.51
CA VAL A 155 -6.35 -7.26 -8.14
C VAL A 155 -6.43 -5.75 -7.92
N PRO A 156 -5.54 -5.12 -7.11
CA PRO A 156 -5.50 -3.67 -6.98
C PRO A 156 -5.37 -2.93 -8.30
N LEU A 157 -4.49 -3.37 -9.20
CA LEU A 157 -4.27 -2.77 -10.51
C LEU A 157 -5.55 -2.81 -11.36
N LEU A 158 -6.20 -3.98 -11.46
CA LEU A 158 -7.45 -4.12 -12.19
C LEU A 158 -8.55 -3.22 -11.64
N VAL A 159 -8.69 -3.16 -10.31
CA VAL A 159 -9.65 -2.28 -9.64
C VAL A 159 -9.38 -0.81 -9.98
N ILE A 160 -8.12 -0.36 -9.86
CA ILE A 160 -7.72 1.02 -10.19
C ILE A 160 -8.05 1.35 -11.65
N LEU A 161 -7.71 0.47 -12.59
CA LEU A 161 -7.98 0.67 -14.02
C LEU A 161 -9.48 0.79 -14.30
N VAL A 162 -10.29 -0.11 -13.73
CA VAL A 162 -11.75 -0.09 -13.89
C VAL A 162 -12.35 1.20 -13.31
N LEU A 163 -11.92 1.60 -12.11
CA LEU A 163 -12.39 2.83 -11.48
C LEU A 163 -12.05 4.06 -12.32
N TYR A 164 -10.80 4.20 -12.77
CA TYR A 164 -10.40 5.33 -13.61
C TYR A 164 -11.11 5.34 -14.95
N TRP A 165 -11.32 4.19 -15.57
CA TRP A 165 -12.12 4.07 -16.79
C TRP A 165 -13.55 4.59 -16.58
N LYS A 166 -14.19 4.21 -15.48
CA LYS A 166 -15.56 4.67 -15.13
C LYS A 166 -15.60 6.18 -14.82
N ILE A 167 -14.57 6.72 -14.15
CA ILE A 167 -14.42 8.16 -13.93
C ILE A 167 -14.35 8.89 -15.27
N TYR A 168 -13.49 8.41 -16.18
CA TYR A 168 -13.32 8.99 -17.52
C TYR A 168 -14.65 9.00 -18.30
N GLN A 169 -15.38 7.89 -18.31
CA GLN A 169 -16.70 7.81 -18.95
C GLN A 169 -17.69 8.83 -18.37
N THR A 170 -17.73 8.97 -17.04
CA THR A 170 -18.63 9.90 -16.36
C THR A 170 -18.29 11.36 -16.67
N ALA A 171 -17.00 11.70 -16.66
CA ALA A 171 -16.51 13.02 -17.02
C ALA A 171 -16.87 13.36 -18.49
N ARG A 172 -16.64 12.44 -19.42
CA ARG A 172 -16.96 12.61 -20.84
C ARG A 172 -18.46 12.84 -21.07
N LYS A 173 -19.32 12.08 -20.39
CA LYS A 173 -20.79 12.25 -20.45
C LYS A 173 -21.24 13.64 -19.96
N ARG A 174 -20.63 14.15 -18.89
CA ARG A 174 -20.92 15.49 -18.35
C ARG A 174 -20.53 16.61 -19.31
N ILE A 175 -19.38 16.47 -19.98
CA ILE A 175 -18.91 17.44 -20.98
C ILE A 175 -19.88 17.47 -22.18
N HIS A 176 -20.31 16.31 -22.67
CA HIS A 176 -21.22 16.25 -23.80
C HIS A 176 -22.61 16.83 -23.49
N ARG A 177 -23.14 16.65 -22.27
CA ARG A 177 -24.42 17.27 -21.86
C ARG A 177 -24.37 18.79 -21.69
N ARG A 178 -23.17 19.38 -21.55
CA ARG A 178 -22.98 20.84 -21.42
C ARG A 178 -22.84 21.54 -22.78
N ARG A 179 -22.77 20.78 -23.87
CA ARG A 179 -22.63 21.27 -25.23
C ARG A 179 -23.97 21.12 -25.95
#